data_AF-A0A3E2TN30-F1
#
_entry.id   AF-A0A3E2TN30-F1
#
_cell.length_a   1.000
_cell.length_b   1.000
_cell.length_c   1.000
_cell.angle_alpha   90.00
_cell.angle_beta   90.00
_cell.angle_gamma   90.00
#
_symmetry.space_group_name_H-M   'P 1'
#
loop_
_entity.id
_entity.type
_entity.pdbx_description
1 polymer ?
#
loop_
_entity_poly.entity_id
_entity_poly.type
_entity_poly.pdbx_seq_one_letter_code
_entity_poly.pdbx_strand_id
1 'polypeptide(L)'
;MLLRQVIELFDLLDTPAANGTTVTDLFKERGNVEVTVENVKGDEGDTDCVTILIKGSEGKSVGGSAPTLGIIGRLGGLGARPEVTGFVSDGDGALAALAAGLKLTEMNTKGDIMKGDVIIATHICPDAPTQEHFPVPFMGSPIDMTTNNEKEVLPEMDAILSIDTTKGNRVINLNGFALSPTIKEGYILEVSNDLMDVMTRVTGKLPAIFPVAQQDITPYGNDLHHLNSILQPATSTNAPVVGVAITTEQPVAGCATGACHFEDVESAARFAVEVAKGYGDGIISFYDQKEYDHLIELYGPMNVFQTFGKDK
;
A
#
# COMPACT_ATOMS: atom_id res chain seq x y z
N MET A 1 -14.80 -5.34 -11.27
CA MET A 1 -15.51 -5.09 -10.00
C MET A 1 -14.98 -6.06 -8.96
N LEU A 2 -14.50 -5.54 -7.84
CA LEU A 2 -13.89 -6.24 -6.70
C LEU A 2 -14.76 -6.20 -5.44
N LEU A 3 -15.99 -5.67 -5.51
CA LEU A 3 -16.86 -5.47 -4.35
C LEU A 3 -17.07 -6.76 -3.53
N ARG A 4 -17.16 -7.92 -4.18
CA ARG A 4 -17.26 -9.21 -3.49
C ARG A 4 -16.04 -9.48 -2.60
N GLN A 5 -14.84 -9.28 -3.15
CA GLN A 5 -13.59 -9.48 -2.42
C GLN A 5 -13.47 -8.51 -1.24
N VAL A 6 -13.87 -7.24 -1.44
CA VAL A 6 -13.88 -6.24 -0.36
C VAL A 6 -14.82 -6.66 0.77
N ILE A 7 -16.05 -7.07 0.47
CA ILE A 7 -17.02 -7.51 1.50
C ILE A 7 -16.51 -8.75 2.24
N GLU A 8 -16.04 -9.77 1.49
CA GLU A 8 -15.57 -11.03 2.07
C GLU A 8 -14.36 -10.83 2.99
N LEU A 9 -13.40 -9.98 2.59
CA LEU A 9 -12.25 -9.64 3.43
C LEU A 9 -12.64 -8.74 4.60
N PHE A 10 -13.57 -7.79 4.42
CA PHE A 10 -14.04 -6.96 5.52
C PHE A 10 -14.65 -7.81 6.63
N ASP A 11 -15.52 -8.77 6.28
CA ASP A 11 -16.11 -9.71 7.25
C ASP A 11 -15.05 -10.55 7.97
N LEU A 12 -13.94 -10.88 7.29
CA LEU A 12 -12.82 -11.63 7.86
C LEU A 12 -11.96 -10.79 8.81
N LEU A 13 -11.84 -9.49 8.54
CA LEU A 13 -10.93 -8.56 9.21
C LEU A 13 -11.60 -7.76 10.34
N ASP A 14 -12.92 -7.51 10.27
CA ASP A 14 -13.66 -6.77 11.31
C ASP A 14 -14.00 -7.65 12.52
N THR A 15 -12.96 -8.13 13.21
CA THR A 15 -13.09 -8.93 14.42
C THR A 15 -11.84 -8.82 15.27
N PRO A 16 -11.94 -8.85 16.62
CA PRO A 16 -10.77 -8.94 17.48
C PRO A 16 -9.93 -10.22 17.26
N ALA A 17 -10.47 -11.22 16.57
CA ALA A 17 -9.77 -12.46 16.26
C ALA A 17 -9.03 -12.45 14.90
N ALA A 18 -9.04 -11.33 14.18
CA ALA A 18 -8.39 -11.24 12.87
C ALA A 18 -6.89 -11.47 13.00
N ASN A 19 -6.34 -12.34 12.15
CA ASN A 19 -4.93 -12.73 12.16
C ASN A 19 -4.47 -13.13 10.76
N GLY A 20 -3.16 -13.22 10.55
CA GLY A 20 -2.58 -13.53 9.24
C GLY A 20 -2.87 -14.96 8.76
N THR A 21 -3.08 -15.91 9.67
CA THR A 21 -3.43 -17.30 9.30
C THR A 21 -4.78 -17.35 8.61
N THR A 22 -5.80 -16.71 9.18
CA THR A 22 -7.15 -16.70 8.61
C THR A 22 -7.19 -16.05 7.23
N VAL A 23 -6.43 -14.96 7.04
CA VAL A 23 -6.28 -14.31 5.72
C VAL A 23 -5.60 -15.26 4.73
N THR A 24 -4.48 -15.86 5.10
CA THR A 24 -3.72 -16.71 4.16
C THR A 24 -4.42 -18.03 3.83
N ASP A 25 -5.26 -18.57 4.73
CA ASP A 25 -6.10 -19.73 4.47
C ASP A 25 -7.15 -19.43 3.38
N LEU A 26 -7.78 -18.25 3.42
CA LEU A 26 -8.70 -17.81 2.36
C LEU A 26 -7.99 -17.78 0.98
N PHE A 27 -6.76 -17.24 0.95
CA PHE A 27 -5.97 -17.18 -0.28
C PHE A 27 -5.61 -18.57 -0.82
N LYS A 28 -5.17 -19.49 0.05
CA LYS A 28 -4.91 -20.90 -0.31
C LYS A 28 -6.15 -21.63 -0.81
N GLU A 29 -7.33 -21.35 -0.24
CA GLU A 29 -8.60 -21.92 -0.71
C GLU A 29 -8.92 -21.45 -2.14
N ARG A 30 -8.58 -20.20 -2.46
CA ARG A 30 -8.99 -19.53 -3.70
C ARG A 30 -8.01 -19.76 -4.85
N GLY A 31 -6.76 -20.13 -4.58
CA GLY A 31 -5.78 -20.43 -5.62
C GLY A 31 -4.44 -20.96 -5.13
N ASN A 32 -3.60 -21.34 -6.09
CA ASN A 32 -2.24 -21.78 -5.82
C ASN A 32 -1.31 -20.56 -5.69
N VAL A 33 -1.23 -20.01 -4.48
CA VAL A 33 -0.38 -18.88 -4.13
C VAL A 33 0.63 -19.26 -3.07
N GLU A 34 1.78 -18.60 -3.08
CA GLU A 34 2.77 -18.72 -2.01
C GLU A 34 2.46 -17.65 -0.96
N VAL A 35 2.22 -18.09 0.27
CA VAL A 35 1.85 -17.20 1.37
C VAL A 35 2.81 -17.37 2.52
N THR A 36 3.22 -16.25 3.09
CA THR A 36 4.05 -16.19 4.29
C THR A 36 3.31 -15.38 5.35
N VAL A 37 3.30 -15.89 6.58
CA VAL A 37 2.82 -15.17 7.76
C VAL A 37 3.94 -15.19 8.78
N GLU A 38 4.32 -14.02 9.27
CA GLU A 38 5.28 -13.87 10.34
C GLU A 38 4.66 -13.01 11.44
N ASN A 39 4.57 -13.55 12.66
CA ASN A 39 4.19 -12.75 13.81
C ASN A 39 5.39 -11.91 14.25
N VAL A 40 5.21 -10.59 14.27
CA VAL A 40 6.24 -9.61 14.60
C VAL A 40 5.83 -8.87 15.85
N LYS A 41 6.72 -8.83 16.85
CA LYS A 41 6.50 -8.16 18.13
C LYS A 41 7.22 -6.83 18.15
N GLY A 42 6.51 -5.77 18.53
CA GLY A 42 7.11 -4.50 18.90
C GLY A 42 6.90 -4.20 20.39
N ASP A 43 7.21 -2.97 20.79
CA ASP A 43 7.17 -2.56 22.20
C ASP A 43 5.74 -2.39 22.73
N GLU A 44 4.79 -2.03 21.85
CA GLU A 44 3.40 -1.71 22.21
C GLU A 44 2.39 -2.80 21.79
N GLY A 45 2.84 -3.90 21.19
CA GLY A 45 1.97 -4.99 20.76
C GLY A 45 2.65 -5.94 19.78
N ASP A 46 1.84 -6.70 19.05
CA ASP A 46 2.29 -7.55 17.95
C ASP A 46 1.35 -7.47 16.75
N THR A 47 1.82 -8.00 15.62
CA THR A 47 1.03 -8.07 14.39
C THR A 47 1.51 -9.21 13.52
N ASP A 48 0.61 -9.76 12.72
CA ASP A 48 0.98 -10.74 11.71
C ASP A 48 1.28 -10.03 10.38
N CYS A 49 2.56 -9.99 10.00
CA CYS A 49 2.98 -9.55 8.67
C CYS A 49 2.67 -10.65 7.65
N VAL A 50 1.95 -10.29 6.60
CA VAL A 50 1.48 -11.21 5.56
C VAL A 50 2.10 -10.82 4.24
N THR A 51 2.65 -11.81 3.54
CA THR A 51 3.11 -11.68 2.16
C THR A 51 2.44 -12.75 1.31
N ILE A 52 1.91 -12.36 0.16
CA ILE A 52 1.25 -13.26 -0.80
C ILE A 52 1.86 -13.05 -2.18
N LEU A 53 2.56 -14.07 -2.70
CA LEU A 53 3.07 -14.10 -4.06
C LEU A 53 2.08 -14.82 -4.98
N ILE A 54 1.60 -14.07 -5.98
CA ILE A 54 0.76 -14.55 -7.07
C ILE A 54 1.65 -14.66 -8.31
N LYS A 55 1.91 -15.89 -8.73
CA LYS A 55 2.88 -16.15 -9.80
C LYS A 55 2.34 -15.72 -11.16
N GLY A 56 3.18 -15.01 -11.91
CA GLY A 56 2.93 -14.69 -13.31
C GLY A 56 3.32 -15.83 -14.24
N SER A 57 2.80 -15.83 -15.47
CA SER A 57 3.18 -16.81 -16.50
C SER A 57 4.61 -16.64 -17.00
N GLU A 58 5.15 -15.43 -16.88
CA GLU A 58 6.50 -15.02 -17.32
C GLU A 58 7.26 -14.31 -16.17
N GLY A 59 6.78 -14.47 -14.94
CA GLY A 59 7.35 -13.83 -13.74
C GLY A 59 8.69 -14.42 -13.33
N LYS A 60 9.46 -13.64 -12.56
CA LYS A 60 10.78 -14.05 -12.05
C LYS A 60 10.70 -15.31 -11.17
N SER A 61 9.61 -15.50 -10.43
CA SER A 61 9.36 -16.64 -9.56
C SER A 61 9.29 -17.99 -10.28
N VAL A 62 9.02 -17.98 -11.59
CA VAL A 62 8.99 -19.16 -12.47
C VAL A 62 10.16 -19.18 -13.47
N GLY A 63 11.18 -18.34 -13.25
CA GLY A 63 12.38 -18.24 -14.10
C GLY A 63 12.20 -17.36 -15.34
N GLY A 64 11.13 -16.57 -15.41
CA GLY A 64 10.90 -15.58 -16.45
C GLY A 64 11.59 -14.24 -16.19
N SER A 65 11.15 -13.19 -16.88
CA SER A 65 11.76 -11.86 -16.84
C SER A 65 10.76 -10.71 -16.75
N ALA A 66 9.45 -10.99 -16.75
CA ALA A 66 8.44 -9.97 -16.57
C ALA A 66 8.59 -9.34 -15.17
N PRO A 67 8.44 -8.01 -15.04
CA PRO A 67 8.70 -7.32 -13.80
C PRO A 67 7.64 -7.66 -12.75
N THR A 68 8.04 -7.63 -11.49
CA THR A 68 7.20 -7.93 -10.33
C THR A 68 6.61 -6.65 -9.77
N LEU A 69 5.29 -6.58 -9.64
CA LEU A 69 4.63 -5.46 -8.96
C LEU A 69 4.45 -5.78 -7.46
N GLY A 70 4.89 -4.88 -6.60
CA GLY A 70 4.50 -4.82 -5.19
C GLY A 70 3.21 -4.02 -5.00
N ILE A 71 2.26 -4.58 -4.26
CA ILE A 71 1.07 -3.87 -3.77
C ILE A 71 1.09 -3.95 -2.25
N ILE A 72 1.41 -2.84 -1.61
CA ILE A 72 1.54 -2.74 -0.16
C ILE A 72 0.28 -2.07 0.40
N GLY A 73 -0.35 -2.69 1.40
CA GLY A 73 -1.41 -2.08 2.19
C GLY A 73 -0.83 -1.51 3.48
N ARG A 74 -0.74 -0.19 3.58
CA ARG A 74 -0.25 0.53 4.76
C ARG A 74 -1.38 0.84 5.74
N LEU A 75 -1.03 0.73 7.02
CA LEU A 75 -1.88 1.00 8.17
C LEU A 75 -1.03 1.05 9.44
N GLY A 76 -1.59 1.61 10.50
CA GLY A 76 -1.24 1.34 11.89
C GLY A 76 -1.99 0.12 12.45
N GLY A 77 -3.22 -0.12 12.01
CA GLY A 77 -4.02 -1.29 12.39
C GLY A 77 -5.42 -1.36 11.79
N LEU A 78 -6.03 -2.55 11.86
CA LEU A 78 -7.40 -2.84 11.40
C LEU A 78 -8.44 -2.47 12.46
N GLY A 79 -8.01 -2.40 13.71
CA GLY A 79 -8.81 -1.92 14.83
C GLY A 79 -7.92 -1.26 15.88
N ALA A 80 -8.56 -0.54 16.80
CA ALA A 80 -7.93 0.13 17.93
C ALA A 80 -8.57 -0.33 19.24
N ARG A 81 -8.71 -1.65 19.39
CA ARG A 81 -9.42 -2.28 20.52
C ARG A 81 -8.47 -2.36 21.73
N PRO A 82 -8.97 -2.24 22.97
CA PRO A 82 -10.38 -2.08 23.34
C PRO A 82 -10.91 -0.64 23.27
N GLU A 83 -10.07 0.38 23.02
CA GLU A 83 -10.43 1.80 23.10
C GLU A 83 -11.52 2.18 22.10
N VAL A 84 -11.48 1.61 20.90
CA VAL A 84 -12.49 1.77 19.86
C VAL A 84 -12.94 0.41 19.35
N THR A 85 -14.26 0.15 19.42
CA THR A 85 -14.86 -1.11 18.97
C THR A 85 -15.22 -1.07 17.49
N GLY A 86 -14.62 -1.97 16.71
CA GLY A 86 -14.94 -2.19 15.29
C GLY A 86 -13.74 -1.94 14.37
N PHE A 87 -13.93 -2.18 13.08
CA PHE A 87 -12.96 -1.86 12.05
C PHE A 87 -12.78 -0.35 11.92
N VAL A 88 -11.53 0.09 11.96
CA VAL A 88 -11.19 1.52 11.94
C VAL A 88 -10.76 1.95 10.54
N SER A 89 -10.87 3.24 10.26
CA SER A 89 -10.59 3.82 8.95
C SER A 89 -9.19 3.47 8.44
N ASP A 90 -8.23 3.37 9.33
CA ASP A 90 -6.84 3.10 9.00
C ASP A 90 -6.63 1.75 8.31
N GLY A 91 -7.55 0.79 8.51
CA GLY A 91 -7.49 -0.53 7.88
C GLY A 91 -7.81 -0.56 6.38
N ASP A 92 -8.29 0.53 5.78
CA ASP A 92 -8.72 0.52 4.36
C ASP A 92 -7.56 0.18 3.39
N GLY A 93 -6.33 0.60 3.71
CA GLY A 93 -5.14 0.29 2.89
C GLY A 93 -4.88 -1.21 2.79
N ALA A 94 -4.83 -1.90 3.93
CA ALA A 94 -4.73 -3.36 4.00
C ALA A 94 -5.89 -4.06 3.29
N LEU A 95 -7.12 -3.60 3.53
CA LEU A 95 -8.32 -4.16 2.90
C LEU A 95 -8.25 -4.06 1.37
N ALA A 96 -7.83 -2.90 0.84
CA ALA A 96 -7.69 -2.69 -0.60
C ALA A 96 -6.59 -3.58 -1.21
N ALA A 97 -5.42 -3.65 -0.58
CA ALA A 97 -4.30 -4.48 -1.04
C ALA A 97 -4.67 -5.97 -1.06
N LEU A 98 -5.27 -6.46 0.03
CA LEU A 98 -5.75 -7.84 0.11
C LEU A 98 -6.88 -8.11 -0.89
N ALA A 99 -7.81 -7.18 -1.13
CA ALA A 99 -8.87 -7.35 -2.11
C ALA A 99 -8.32 -7.44 -3.54
N ALA A 100 -7.31 -6.63 -3.87
CA ALA A 100 -6.59 -6.73 -5.13
C ALA A 100 -5.91 -8.10 -5.27
N GLY A 101 -5.21 -8.53 -4.22
CA GLY A 101 -4.58 -9.85 -4.15
C GLY A 101 -5.54 -11.02 -4.36
N LEU A 102 -6.66 -11.01 -3.64
CA LEU A 102 -7.66 -12.06 -3.69
C LEU A 102 -8.29 -12.13 -5.09
N LYS A 103 -8.54 -10.96 -5.70
CA LYS A 103 -9.02 -10.89 -7.07
C LYS A 103 -8.03 -11.49 -8.07
N LEU A 104 -6.75 -11.13 -7.96
CA LEU A 104 -5.68 -11.63 -8.84
C LEU A 104 -5.47 -13.14 -8.66
N THR A 105 -5.53 -13.63 -7.42
CA THR A 105 -5.51 -15.08 -7.10
C THR A 105 -6.63 -15.83 -7.82
N GLU A 106 -7.87 -15.34 -7.71
CA GLU A 106 -8.99 -15.98 -8.38
C GLU A 106 -8.92 -15.91 -9.91
N MET A 107 -8.40 -14.80 -10.46
CA MET A 107 -8.16 -14.66 -11.89
C MET A 107 -7.18 -15.73 -12.36
N ASN A 108 -6.04 -15.85 -11.66
CA ASN A 108 -5.03 -16.87 -11.93
C ASN A 108 -5.63 -18.28 -11.92
N THR A 109 -6.39 -18.65 -10.88
CA THR A 109 -7.08 -19.95 -10.77
C THR A 109 -8.06 -20.21 -11.92
N LYS A 110 -8.68 -19.15 -12.47
CA LYS A 110 -9.64 -19.23 -13.58
C LYS A 110 -8.96 -19.23 -14.96
N GLY A 111 -7.63 -19.14 -15.02
CA GLY A 111 -6.83 -19.13 -16.25
C GLY A 111 -6.47 -17.74 -16.76
N ASP A 112 -6.92 -16.67 -16.11
CA ASP A 112 -6.51 -15.30 -16.39
C ASP A 112 -5.20 -15.00 -15.64
N ILE A 113 -4.08 -15.47 -16.19
CA ILE A 113 -2.76 -15.39 -15.56
C ILE A 113 -2.03 -14.13 -16.06
N MET A 114 -1.59 -13.30 -15.11
CA MET A 114 -0.78 -12.11 -15.38
C MET A 114 0.62 -12.51 -15.89
N LYS A 115 1.27 -11.68 -16.72
CA LYS A 115 2.64 -11.99 -17.16
C LYS A 115 3.65 -11.89 -16.03
N GLY A 116 3.67 -10.75 -15.34
CA GLY A 116 4.55 -10.50 -14.18
C GLY A 116 4.01 -11.12 -12.90
N ASP A 117 4.92 -11.36 -11.96
CA ASP A 117 4.54 -11.72 -10.58
C ASP A 117 3.88 -10.51 -9.89
N VAL A 118 3.00 -10.80 -8.94
CA VAL A 118 2.44 -9.78 -8.04
C VAL A 118 2.66 -10.21 -6.61
N ILE A 119 3.23 -9.31 -5.81
CA ILE A 119 3.43 -9.50 -4.37
C ILE A 119 2.51 -8.56 -3.63
N ILE A 120 1.65 -9.11 -2.79
CA ILE A 120 0.84 -8.36 -1.83
C ILE A 120 1.54 -8.41 -0.48
N ALA A 121 1.72 -7.27 0.16
CA ALA A 121 2.26 -7.19 1.51
C ALA A 121 1.43 -6.23 2.38
N THR A 122 1.18 -6.63 3.63
CA THR A 122 0.47 -5.85 4.65
C THR A 122 0.67 -6.54 5.99
N HIS A 123 0.29 -5.91 7.09
CA HIS A 123 0.14 -6.59 8.37
C HIS A 123 -1.30 -6.61 8.88
N ILE A 124 -1.61 -7.58 9.74
CA ILE A 124 -2.92 -7.82 10.34
C ILE A 124 -2.81 -7.53 11.83
N CYS A 125 -3.34 -6.39 12.25
CA CYS A 125 -3.37 -5.96 13.66
C CYS A 125 -4.81 -5.58 14.04
N PRO A 126 -5.56 -6.43 14.78
CA PRO A 126 -6.95 -6.15 15.14
C PRO A 126 -7.13 -5.12 16.26
N ASP A 127 -6.06 -4.78 16.98
CA ASP A 127 -6.05 -4.07 18.26
C ASP A 127 -4.79 -3.19 18.41
N ALA A 128 -4.53 -2.34 17.43
CA ALA A 128 -3.40 -1.43 17.45
C ALA A 128 -3.45 -0.48 18.66
N PRO A 129 -2.27 -0.11 19.21
CA PRO A 129 -2.19 0.79 20.35
C PRO A 129 -2.75 2.17 20.01
N THR A 130 -3.20 2.89 21.04
CA THR A 130 -3.66 4.28 20.91
C THR A 130 -3.03 5.18 21.96
N GLN A 131 -2.98 6.47 21.66
CA GLN A 131 -2.51 7.51 22.59
C GLN A 131 -3.63 8.49 22.90
N GLU A 132 -3.67 8.97 24.15
CA GLU A 132 -4.67 9.94 24.61
C GLU A 132 -4.56 11.25 23.80
N HIS A 133 -5.63 11.58 23.09
CA HIS A 133 -5.69 12.75 22.22
C HIS A 133 -7.16 13.22 22.07
N PHE A 134 -7.38 14.52 21.83
CA PHE A 134 -8.70 15.11 21.66
C PHE A 134 -8.87 15.67 20.24
N PRO A 135 -9.99 15.42 19.53
CA PRO A 135 -11.26 14.85 20.02
C PRO A 135 -11.34 13.31 20.00
N VAL A 136 -10.35 12.64 19.43
CA VAL A 136 -10.28 11.17 19.30
C VAL A 136 -8.85 10.69 19.58
N PRO A 137 -8.68 9.44 20.08
CA PRO A 137 -7.36 8.86 20.31
C PRO A 137 -6.51 8.89 19.06
N PHE A 138 -5.21 9.13 19.22
CA PHE A 138 -4.28 8.99 18.12
C PHE A 138 -3.97 7.51 17.91
N MET A 139 -4.08 7.05 16.67
CA MET A 139 -3.85 5.65 16.33
C MET A 139 -2.35 5.41 16.17
N GLY A 140 -1.83 4.41 16.88
CA GLY A 140 -0.45 3.94 16.74
C GLY A 140 -0.35 2.72 15.82
N SER A 141 0.84 2.11 15.82
CA SER A 141 1.12 0.83 15.19
C SER A 141 1.86 -0.04 16.21
N PRO A 142 1.62 -1.37 16.24
CA PRO A 142 2.31 -2.26 17.18
C PRO A 142 3.81 -2.40 16.88
N ILE A 143 4.26 -2.04 15.68
CA ILE A 143 5.65 -2.14 15.22
C ILE A 143 6.13 -0.80 14.65
N ASP A 144 7.43 -0.54 14.74
CA ASP A 144 8.02 0.68 14.16
C ASP A 144 8.06 0.63 12.62
N MET A 145 8.22 1.80 11.99
CA MET A 145 8.19 1.92 10.53
C MET A 145 9.38 1.21 9.85
N THR A 146 10.52 1.09 10.54
CA THR A 146 11.70 0.39 9.99
C THR A 146 11.39 -1.09 9.85
N THR A 147 10.88 -1.71 10.92
CA THR A 147 10.43 -3.09 10.97
C THR A 147 9.33 -3.33 9.95
N ASN A 148 8.37 -2.41 9.85
CA ASN A 148 7.29 -2.50 8.87
C ASN A 148 7.85 -2.51 7.43
N ASN A 149 8.75 -1.58 7.10
CA ASN A 149 9.44 -1.55 5.80
C ASN A 149 10.21 -2.85 5.51
N GLU A 150 10.93 -3.41 6.48
CA GLU A 150 11.68 -4.67 6.31
C GLU A 150 10.78 -5.86 5.98
N LYS A 151 9.53 -5.85 6.46
CA LYS A 151 8.56 -6.93 6.22
C LYS A 151 7.73 -6.74 4.96
N GLU A 152 7.44 -5.49 4.57
CA GLU A 152 6.55 -5.19 3.45
C GLU A 152 7.27 -4.86 2.14
N VAL A 153 8.49 -4.34 2.20
CA VAL A 153 9.25 -3.88 1.03
C VAL A 153 10.28 -4.94 0.64
N LEU A 154 9.88 -5.80 -0.31
CA LEU A 154 10.68 -6.94 -0.71
C LEU A 154 11.59 -6.60 -1.91
N PRO A 155 12.84 -7.10 -1.94
CA PRO A 155 13.80 -6.82 -3.01
C PRO A 155 13.36 -7.34 -4.38
N GLU A 156 12.41 -8.28 -4.43
CA GLU A 156 11.82 -8.81 -5.65
C GLU A 156 10.89 -7.82 -6.36
N MET A 157 10.40 -6.77 -5.68
CA MET A 157 9.49 -5.78 -6.23
C MET A 157 10.22 -4.78 -7.13
N ASP A 158 9.85 -4.73 -8.42
CA ASP A 158 10.44 -3.80 -9.40
C ASP A 158 9.73 -2.43 -9.44
N ALA A 159 8.51 -2.36 -8.90
CA ALA A 159 7.75 -1.14 -8.64
C ALA A 159 6.76 -1.40 -7.50
N ILE A 160 6.36 -0.36 -6.78
CA ILE A 160 5.46 -0.49 -5.62
C ILE A 160 4.30 0.50 -5.73
N LEU A 161 3.08 -0.04 -5.61
CA LEU A 161 1.91 0.72 -5.20
C LEU A 161 1.75 0.62 -3.70
N SER A 162 1.80 1.75 -3.00
CA SER A 162 1.62 1.84 -1.56
C SER A 162 0.26 2.43 -1.24
N ILE A 163 -0.69 1.58 -0.87
CA ILE A 163 -2.09 1.96 -0.62
C ILE A 163 -2.25 2.29 0.87
N ASP A 164 -2.76 3.48 1.19
CA ASP A 164 -2.90 3.94 2.57
C ASP A 164 -4.18 4.78 2.76
N THR A 165 -4.77 4.71 3.95
CA THR A 165 -5.85 5.61 4.37
C THR A 165 -5.33 7.02 4.64
N THR A 166 -5.47 7.89 3.64
CA THR A 166 -4.98 9.27 3.72
C THR A 166 -6.12 10.25 4.02
N LYS A 167 -6.94 9.94 5.02
CA LYS A 167 -8.14 10.72 5.38
C LYS A 167 -7.91 11.75 6.49
N GLY A 168 -6.83 11.64 7.28
CA GLY A 168 -6.60 12.47 8.46
C GLY A 168 -6.06 13.88 8.19
N ASN A 169 -6.01 14.35 6.95
CA ASN A 169 -5.30 15.57 6.55
C ASN A 169 -6.18 16.56 5.77
N ARG A 170 -5.61 17.74 5.49
CA ARG A 170 -6.22 18.81 4.68
C ARG A 170 -5.56 19.02 3.31
N VAL A 171 -4.63 18.14 2.95
CA VAL A 171 -3.80 18.25 1.74
C VAL A 171 -4.56 17.67 0.55
N ILE A 172 -5.26 16.56 0.75
CA ILE A 172 -6.11 15.91 -0.26
C ILE A 172 -7.44 15.48 0.36
N ASN A 173 -8.54 16.07 -0.10
CA ASN A 173 -9.88 15.79 0.41
C ASN A 173 -10.90 15.64 -0.72
N LEU A 174 -11.15 14.41 -1.12
CA LEU A 174 -12.17 14.00 -2.08
C LEU A 174 -12.62 12.58 -1.73
N ASN A 175 -13.82 12.17 -2.12
CA ASN A 175 -14.23 10.75 -1.99
C ASN A 175 -13.67 9.96 -3.17
N GLY A 176 -12.96 8.87 -2.87
CA GLY A 176 -12.27 8.01 -3.83
C GLY A 176 -10.83 7.77 -3.41
N PHE A 177 -9.92 7.77 -4.38
CA PHE A 177 -8.49 7.74 -4.14
C PHE A 177 -7.74 8.77 -4.98
N ALA A 178 -6.53 9.10 -4.56
CA ALA A 178 -5.60 9.99 -5.26
C ALA A 178 -4.22 9.34 -5.37
N LEU A 179 -3.43 9.75 -6.36
CA LEU A 179 -2.06 9.26 -6.57
C LEU A 179 -1.02 10.28 -6.12
N SER A 180 0.13 9.82 -5.65
CA SER A 180 1.33 10.66 -5.55
C SER A 180 2.01 10.76 -6.92
N PRO A 181 2.91 11.74 -7.12
CA PRO A 181 3.99 11.59 -8.08
C PRO A 181 4.87 10.37 -7.74
N THR A 182 5.63 9.87 -8.70
CA THR A 182 6.50 8.71 -8.49
C THR A 182 7.72 9.10 -7.66
N ILE A 183 7.97 8.37 -6.57
CA ILE A 183 9.14 8.57 -5.74
C ILE A 183 10.18 7.51 -6.07
N LYS A 184 11.41 7.93 -6.34
CA LYS A 184 12.51 7.00 -6.65
C LYS A 184 13.82 7.54 -6.12
N GLU A 185 14.47 6.81 -5.21
CA GLU A 185 15.84 7.08 -4.75
C GLU A 185 16.05 8.54 -4.26
N GLY A 186 15.05 9.06 -3.55
CA GLY A 186 15.05 10.44 -3.01
C GLY A 186 14.56 11.52 -3.97
N TYR A 187 14.25 11.17 -5.22
CA TYR A 187 13.60 12.07 -6.19
C TYR A 187 12.07 12.00 -6.11
N ILE A 188 11.44 13.16 -6.29
CA ILE A 188 10.01 13.30 -6.61
C ILE A 188 9.94 13.51 -8.13
N LEU A 189 9.53 12.48 -8.87
CA LEU A 189 9.46 12.50 -10.33
C LEU A 189 8.09 12.99 -10.83
N GLU A 190 7.97 13.20 -12.13
CA GLU A 190 6.68 13.48 -12.76
C GLU A 190 5.69 12.33 -12.53
N VAL A 191 4.40 12.67 -12.46
CA VAL A 191 3.33 11.69 -12.35
C VAL A 191 3.28 10.86 -13.63
N SER A 192 3.28 9.53 -13.49
CA SER A 192 3.13 8.64 -14.66
C SER A 192 1.79 8.86 -15.38
N ASN A 193 1.88 9.18 -16.67
CA ASN A 193 0.72 9.25 -17.56
C ASN A 193 -0.02 7.90 -17.65
N ASP A 194 0.70 6.78 -17.66
CA ASP A 194 0.09 5.45 -17.72
C ASP A 194 -0.76 5.17 -16.47
N LEU A 195 -0.28 5.55 -15.28
CA LEU A 195 -1.03 5.41 -14.03
C LEU A 195 -2.25 6.35 -13.99
N MET A 196 -2.10 7.59 -14.47
CA MET A 196 -3.22 8.51 -14.63
C MET A 196 -4.30 7.98 -15.59
N ASP A 197 -3.89 7.34 -16.67
CA ASP A 197 -4.79 6.71 -17.63
C ASP A 197 -5.53 5.51 -17.01
N VAL A 198 -4.86 4.67 -16.22
CA VAL A 198 -5.52 3.60 -15.45
C VAL A 198 -6.53 4.20 -14.48
N MET A 199 -6.14 5.21 -13.69
CA MET A 199 -7.02 5.90 -12.75
C MET A 199 -8.27 6.45 -13.46
N THR A 200 -8.09 7.07 -14.61
CA THR A 200 -9.19 7.61 -15.42
C THR A 200 -10.15 6.50 -15.87
N ARG A 201 -9.61 5.37 -16.37
CA ARG A 201 -10.43 4.23 -16.79
C ARG A 201 -11.20 3.59 -15.63
N VAL A 202 -10.57 3.42 -14.47
CA VAL A 202 -11.23 2.75 -13.34
C VAL A 202 -12.23 3.66 -12.63
N THR A 203 -11.97 4.95 -12.52
CA THR A 203 -12.86 5.88 -11.81
C THR A 203 -13.92 6.53 -12.72
N GLY A 204 -13.66 6.63 -14.02
CA GLY A 204 -14.45 7.46 -14.93
C GLY A 204 -14.32 8.97 -14.67
N LYS A 205 -13.31 9.39 -13.91
CA LYS A 205 -13.04 10.78 -13.51
C LYS A 205 -11.65 11.21 -13.98
N LEU A 206 -11.38 12.51 -13.98
CA LEU A 206 -10.02 13.01 -14.15
C LEU A 206 -9.12 12.51 -13.00
N PRO A 207 -7.82 12.27 -13.24
CA PRO A 207 -6.90 11.86 -12.19
C PRO A 207 -6.82 12.89 -11.07
N ALA A 208 -6.82 12.40 -9.83
CA ALA A 208 -6.55 13.23 -8.66
C ALA A 208 -5.13 12.92 -8.17
N ILE A 209 -4.29 13.95 -8.12
CA ILE A 209 -2.91 13.86 -7.68
C ILE A 209 -2.74 14.71 -6.43
N PHE A 210 -2.16 14.16 -5.37
CA PHE A 210 -1.86 14.92 -4.16
C PHE A 210 -0.43 15.47 -4.19
N PRO A 211 -0.20 16.69 -3.66
CA PRO A 211 1.14 17.27 -3.60
C PRO A 211 1.99 16.52 -2.57
N VAL A 212 3.29 16.38 -2.87
CA VAL A 212 4.27 15.74 -2.00
C VAL A 212 5.33 16.76 -1.60
N ALA A 213 5.60 16.88 -0.31
CA ALA A 213 6.71 17.67 0.22
C ALA A 213 7.97 16.80 0.32
N GLN A 214 9.16 17.43 0.29
CA GLN A 214 10.42 16.71 0.41
C GLN A 214 10.51 15.86 1.69
N GLN A 215 9.96 16.34 2.80
CA GLN A 215 9.98 15.56 4.04
C GLN A 215 9.09 14.32 4.01
N ASP A 216 8.02 14.28 3.19
CA ASP A 216 7.11 13.11 3.12
C ASP A 216 7.81 11.84 2.62
N ILE A 217 8.94 11.99 1.91
CA ILE A 217 9.74 10.89 1.36
C ILE A 217 11.00 10.59 2.19
N THR A 218 11.08 11.12 3.41
CA THR A 218 12.15 10.83 4.37
C THR A 218 11.70 9.83 5.44
N PRO A 219 12.62 9.07 6.08
CA PRO A 219 12.26 8.11 7.11
C PRO A 219 11.49 8.72 8.27
N TYR A 220 10.46 8.02 8.74
CA TYR A 220 9.80 8.31 10.00
C TYR A 220 10.78 8.25 11.18
N GLY A 221 10.49 9.03 12.22
CA GLY A 221 11.35 9.14 13.41
C GLY A 221 12.46 10.19 13.30
N ASN A 222 12.41 11.05 12.28
CA ASN A 222 13.37 12.14 12.06
C ASN A 222 12.86 13.52 12.57
N ASP A 223 11.82 13.53 13.41
CA ASP A 223 11.17 14.72 13.96
C ASP A 223 10.57 15.70 12.92
N LEU A 224 10.35 15.24 11.68
CA LEU A 224 9.62 16.00 10.66
C LEU A 224 8.15 15.58 10.61
N HIS A 225 7.30 16.48 10.12
CA HIS A 225 5.91 16.18 9.84
C HIS A 225 5.79 15.59 8.44
N HIS A 226 5.17 14.41 8.34
CA HIS A 226 4.81 13.74 7.09
C HIS A 226 3.30 13.73 6.91
N LEU A 227 2.84 13.65 5.67
CA LEU A 227 1.42 13.48 5.36
C LEU A 227 0.81 12.26 6.08
N ASN A 228 1.45 11.11 5.91
CA ASN A 228 1.21 9.81 6.55
C ASN A 228 2.28 8.80 6.04
N SER A 229 2.09 7.52 6.36
CA SER A 229 3.03 6.43 6.06
C SER A 229 3.08 6.04 4.58
N ILE A 230 2.24 6.62 3.72
CA ILE A 230 2.02 6.14 2.35
C ILE A 230 3.30 6.10 1.51
N LEU A 231 4.24 7.03 1.73
CA LEU A 231 5.53 7.10 0.99
C LEU A 231 6.72 6.53 1.76
N GLN A 232 6.52 5.98 2.96
CA GLN A 232 7.58 5.29 3.70
C GLN A 232 8.25 4.13 2.96
N PRO A 233 7.57 3.33 2.09
CA PRO A 233 8.29 2.32 1.32
C PRO A 233 9.40 2.90 0.43
N ALA A 234 9.29 4.16 0.00
CA ALA A 234 10.31 4.81 -0.83
C ALA A 234 11.63 5.04 -0.10
N THR A 235 11.64 4.94 1.24
CA THR A 235 12.86 5.08 2.06
C THR A 235 13.67 3.79 2.15
N SER A 236 13.08 2.65 1.80
CA SER A 236 13.69 1.32 1.95
C SER A 236 13.90 0.56 0.63
N THR A 237 13.73 1.23 -0.51
CA THR A 237 13.89 0.60 -1.84
C THR A 237 14.47 1.57 -2.88
N ASN A 238 15.07 1.00 -3.92
CA ASN A 238 15.46 1.72 -5.13
C ASN A 238 14.41 1.61 -6.25
N ALA A 239 13.39 0.78 -6.07
CA ALA A 239 12.26 0.69 -6.99
C ALA A 239 11.42 1.98 -6.93
N PRO A 240 10.75 2.39 -8.02
CA PRO A 240 9.77 3.47 -7.98
C PRO A 240 8.58 3.10 -7.08
N VAL A 241 8.17 4.06 -6.25
CA VAL A 241 7.02 3.95 -5.34
C VAL A 241 5.98 5.01 -5.68
N VAL A 242 4.72 4.61 -5.81
CA VAL A 242 3.58 5.52 -5.95
C VAL A 242 2.60 5.27 -4.82
N GLY A 243 2.27 6.33 -4.10
CA GLY A 243 1.22 6.31 -3.09
C GLY A 243 -0.16 6.31 -3.74
N VAL A 244 -1.04 5.42 -3.26
CA VAL A 244 -2.46 5.32 -3.63
C VAL A 244 -3.28 5.66 -2.38
N ALA A 245 -3.59 6.94 -2.24
CA ALA A 245 -4.23 7.51 -1.07
C ALA A 245 -5.75 7.28 -1.14
N ILE A 246 -6.33 6.48 -0.25
CA ILE A 246 -7.80 6.41 -0.09
C ILE A 246 -8.23 7.61 0.75
N THR A 247 -9.15 8.43 0.25
CA THR A 247 -9.44 9.76 0.79
C THR A 247 -10.93 9.99 1.05
N THR A 248 -11.23 11.04 1.83
CA THR A 248 -12.58 11.55 2.06
C THR A 248 -12.62 13.07 1.99
N GLU A 249 -13.79 13.65 1.72
CA GLU A 249 -13.97 15.12 1.67
C GLU A 249 -13.82 15.81 3.03
N GLN A 250 -14.03 15.08 4.13
CA GLN A 250 -13.79 15.56 5.48
C GLN A 250 -12.61 14.81 6.11
N PRO A 251 -11.81 15.47 6.95
CA PRO A 251 -10.80 14.78 7.73
C PRO A 251 -11.43 13.71 8.63
N VAL A 252 -10.91 12.49 8.54
CA VAL A 252 -11.32 11.36 9.38
C VAL A 252 -10.10 10.79 10.09
N ALA A 253 -10.21 10.59 11.40
CA ALA A 253 -9.12 10.02 12.18
C ALA A 253 -8.91 8.54 11.86
N GLY A 254 -7.66 8.06 11.98
CA GLY A 254 -7.32 6.66 11.73
C GLY A 254 -8.17 5.69 12.56
N CYS A 255 -8.38 6.00 13.85
CA CYS A 255 -9.17 5.17 14.75
C CYS A 255 -10.69 5.26 14.54
N ALA A 256 -11.20 6.07 13.60
CA ALA A 256 -12.64 6.26 13.44
C ALA A 256 -13.30 5.03 12.81
N THR A 257 -14.39 4.55 13.42
CA THR A 257 -15.19 3.43 12.89
C THR A 257 -16.35 3.93 12.03
N GLY A 258 -16.89 3.06 11.16
CA GLY A 258 -17.95 3.44 10.22
C GLY A 258 -17.48 4.39 9.10
N ALA A 259 -16.17 4.54 8.94
CA ALA A 259 -15.52 5.43 7.98
C ALA A 259 -14.98 4.70 6.74
N CYS A 260 -15.11 3.38 6.66
CA CYS A 260 -14.72 2.59 5.50
C CYS A 260 -15.77 2.77 4.38
N HIS A 261 -15.39 3.44 3.30
CA HIS A 261 -16.24 3.58 2.13
C HIS A 261 -15.87 2.50 1.11
N PHE A 262 -16.70 1.46 0.99
CA PHE A 262 -16.36 0.29 0.17
C PHE A 262 -16.15 0.61 -1.30
N GLU A 263 -16.82 1.63 -1.86
CA GLU A 263 -16.59 2.06 -3.24
C GLU A 263 -15.19 2.67 -3.42
N ASP A 264 -14.71 3.43 -2.44
CA ASP A 264 -13.39 4.06 -2.47
C ASP A 264 -12.30 2.98 -2.37
N VAL A 265 -12.44 2.04 -1.42
CA VAL A 265 -11.58 0.85 -1.28
C VAL A 265 -11.60 -0.02 -2.53
N GLU A 266 -12.77 -0.34 -3.08
CA GLU A 266 -12.91 -1.14 -4.31
C GLU A 266 -12.22 -0.47 -5.48
N SER A 267 -12.36 0.84 -5.61
CA SER A 267 -11.79 1.58 -6.74
C SER A 267 -10.25 1.61 -6.68
N ALA A 268 -9.67 1.76 -5.50
CA ALA A 268 -8.22 1.66 -5.28
C ALA A 268 -7.69 0.23 -5.51
N ALA A 269 -8.40 -0.79 -5.01
CA ALA A 269 -8.05 -2.19 -5.26
C ALA A 269 -8.12 -2.52 -6.76
N ARG A 270 -9.17 -2.05 -7.45
CA ARG A 270 -9.35 -2.23 -8.89
C ARG A 270 -8.27 -1.52 -9.70
N PHE A 271 -7.88 -0.32 -9.28
CA PHE A 271 -6.72 0.38 -9.84
C PHE A 271 -5.46 -0.50 -9.75
N ALA A 272 -5.14 -1.04 -8.58
CA ALA A 272 -3.97 -1.88 -8.38
C ALA A 272 -3.99 -3.16 -9.24
N VAL A 273 -5.16 -3.79 -9.41
CA VAL A 273 -5.34 -4.94 -10.31
C VAL A 273 -5.07 -4.59 -11.78
N GLU A 274 -5.56 -3.44 -12.27
CA GLU A 274 -5.31 -3.03 -13.65
C GLU A 274 -3.85 -2.60 -13.88
N VAL A 275 -3.21 -2.00 -12.88
CA VAL A 275 -1.77 -1.70 -12.91
C VAL A 275 -0.95 -3.00 -12.97
N ALA A 276 -1.29 -4.00 -12.15
CA ALA A 276 -0.61 -5.29 -12.15
C ALA A 276 -0.57 -5.96 -13.54
N LYS A 277 -1.70 -5.92 -14.26
CA LYS A 277 -1.79 -6.45 -15.63
C LYS A 277 -0.85 -5.71 -16.58
N GLY A 278 -0.98 -4.37 -16.64
CA GLY A 278 -0.22 -3.58 -17.60
C GLY A 278 1.27 -3.46 -17.27
N TYR A 279 1.65 -3.49 -15.99
CA TYR A 279 3.05 -3.44 -15.57
C TYR A 279 3.78 -4.75 -15.93
N GLY A 280 3.18 -5.90 -15.62
CA GLY A 280 3.72 -7.20 -16.03
C GLY A 280 3.79 -7.37 -17.56
N ASP A 281 2.89 -6.71 -18.31
CA ASP A 281 2.90 -6.65 -19.76
C ASP A 281 3.94 -5.68 -20.35
N GLY A 282 4.58 -4.85 -19.52
CA GLY A 282 5.54 -3.83 -19.95
C GLY A 282 4.91 -2.63 -20.66
N ILE A 283 3.60 -2.43 -20.51
CA ILE A 283 2.85 -1.32 -21.14
C ILE A 283 2.51 -0.18 -20.16
N ILE A 284 2.75 -0.38 -18.86
CA ILE A 284 2.63 0.65 -17.83
C ILE A 284 4.03 0.90 -17.28
N SER A 285 4.45 2.16 -17.31
CA SER A 285 5.68 2.64 -16.70
C SER A 285 5.37 3.49 -15.47
N PHE A 286 6.14 3.36 -14.40
CA PHE A 286 5.99 4.21 -13.22
C PHE A 286 6.71 5.56 -13.39
N TYR A 287 7.70 5.66 -14.27
CA TYR A 287 8.45 6.87 -14.56
C TYR A 287 9.13 6.75 -15.93
N ASP A 288 9.61 7.86 -16.49
CA ASP A 288 10.48 7.85 -17.67
C ASP A 288 11.93 7.60 -17.25
N GLN A 289 12.47 6.45 -17.67
CA GLN A 289 13.84 6.06 -17.33
C GLN A 289 14.89 7.03 -17.89
N LYS A 290 14.70 7.55 -19.11
CA LYS A 290 15.69 8.44 -19.74
C LYS A 290 15.74 9.78 -19.06
N GLU A 291 14.58 10.31 -18.66
CA GLU A 291 14.53 11.55 -17.89
C GLU A 291 15.11 11.37 -16.49
N TYR A 292 14.86 10.24 -15.83
CA TYR A 292 15.49 9.92 -14.55
C TYR A 292 17.01 9.85 -14.67
N ASP A 293 17.54 9.11 -15.65
CA ASP A 293 18.98 9.01 -15.88
C ASP A 293 19.60 10.40 -16.11
N HIS A 294 18.90 11.25 -16.87
CA HIS A 294 19.34 12.62 -17.11
C HIS A 294 19.29 13.50 -15.84
N LEU A 295 18.29 13.33 -14.97
CA LEU A 295 18.25 14.00 -13.66
C LEU A 295 19.47 13.63 -12.81
N ILE A 296 19.85 12.35 -12.80
CA ILE A 296 21.06 11.89 -12.09
C ILE A 296 22.33 12.49 -12.69
N GLU A 297 22.45 12.57 -14.01
CA GLU A 297 23.60 13.22 -14.67
C GLU A 297 23.72 14.71 -14.30
N LEU A 298 22.59 15.42 -14.22
CA LEU A 298 22.56 16.86 -13.95
C LEU A 298 22.75 17.20 -12.48
N TYR A 299 22.14 16.43 -11.57
CA TYR A 299 21.99 16.80 -10.16
C TYR A 299 22.57 15.77 -9.18
N GLY A 300 23.00 14.60 -9.66
CA GLY A 300 23.58 13.53 -8.85
C GLY A 300 22.55 12.69 -8.08
N PRO A 301 22.97 11.74 -7.24
CA PRO A 301 22.06 10.92 -6.45
C PRO A 301 21.40 11.71 -5.31
N MET A 302 20.13 11.38 -4.99
CA MET A 302 19.37 11.98 -3.89
C MET A 302 19.07 10.98 -2.75
N ASN A 303 19.70 9.81 -2.73
CA ASN A 303 19.48 8.76 -1.71
C ASN A 303 19.72 9.23 -0.25
N VAL A 304 20.38 10.37 -0.04
CA VAL A 304 20.50 10.98 1.30
C VAL A 304 19.13 11.26 1.95
N PHE A 305 18.09 11.50 1.15
CA PHE A 305 16.73 11.69 1.68
C PHE A 305 16.05 10.39 2.09
N GLN A 306 16.61 9.23 1.74
CA GLN A 306 16.15 7.93 2.23
C GLN A 306 16.77 7.58 3.59
N THR A 307 17.64 8.43 4.16
CA THR A 307 18.26 8.23 5.47
C THR A 307 17.75 9.25 6.49
N PHE A 308 18.14 9.08 7.76
CA PHE A 308 17.90 10.07 8.83
C PHE A 308 18.71 11.38 8.66
N GLY A 309 19.35 11.58 7.51
CA GLY A 309 20.24 12.71 7.25
C GLY A 309 21.63 12.48 7.85
N LYS A 310 22.31 13.56 8.20
CA LYS A 310 23.63 13.50 8.84
C LYS A 310 23.45 13.27 10.34
N ASP A 311 24.24 12.36 10.91
CA ASP A 311 24.40 12.25 12.35
C ASP A 311 24.72 13.64 12.94
N LYS A 312 24.02 14.01 14.02
CA LYS A 312 24.42 15.13 14.87
C LYS A 312 25.48 14.69 15.86
#